data_AF-A0A947FZ89-F1
#
_entry.id   AF-A0A947FZ89-F1
#
_cell.length_a   1.000
_cell.length_b   1.000
_cell.length_c   1.000
_cell.angle_alpha   90.00
_cell.angle_beta   90.00
_cell.angle_gamma   90.00
#
_symmetry.space_group_name_H-M   'P 1'
#
loop_
_entity.id
_entity.type
_entity.pdbx_description
1 polymer ?
#
loop_
_entity_poly.entity_id
_entity_poly.type
_entity_poly.pdbx_seq_one_letter_code
_entity_poly.pdbx_strand_id
1 'polypeptide(L)'
;MSESAKGRCTPEWRKQQSELKRTKIDDKWLKSLYEDGYTQQECANKMGVSRKVIYNAMKRLSISARVPKKSNQWGQQNHMWRGSEANLTCKHRRLYRAFGQPSKCDVCGTDDKNKSYDWANLTGNYDDPLDFRRMCRSCHRHYDNNRTKCITP
;
A
#
# COMPACT_ATOMS: atom_id res chain seq x y z
N MET A 1 -26.30 -39.17 -2.07
CA MET A 1 -26.81 -37.93 -1.47
C MET A 1 -28.27 -38.15 -1.09
N SER A 2 -28.62 -38.15 0.21
CA SER A 2 -29.99 -38.40 0.67
C SER A 2 -30.96 -37.30 0.22
N GLU A 3 -32.26 -37.60 0.10
CA GLU A 3 -33.28 -36.58 -0.24
C GLU A 3 -33.28 -35.42 0.77
N SER A 4 -33.06 -35.72 2.05
CA SER A 4 -32.88 -34.72 3.10
C SER A 4 -31.63 -33.83 2.93
N ALA A 5 -30.61 -34.27 2.17
CA ALA A 5 -29.44 -33.45 1.84
C ALA A 5 -29.72 -32.53 0.64
N LYS A 6 -30.57 -32.95 -0.31
CA LYS A 6 -30.99 -32.13 -1.46
C LYS A 6 -31.83 -30.93 -1.01
N GLY A 7 -32.72 -31.10 -0.03
CA GLY A 7 -33.54 -30.02 0.54
C GLY A 7 -32.79 -28.99 1.40
N ARG A 8 -31.65 -29.38 2.00
CA ARG A 8 -30.80 -28.50 2.83
C ARG A 8 -29.88 -27.56 2.03
N CYS A 9 -29.96 -27.57 0.70
CA CYS A 9 -29.07 -26.78 -0.16
C CYS A 9 -29.83 -25.86 -1.13
N THR A 10 -31.15 -25.70 -0.95
CA THR A 10 -31.96 -24.81 -1.80
C THR A 10 -31.72 -23.33 -1.46
N PRO A 11 -31.91 -22.41 -2.41
CA PRO A 11 -31.85 -20.97 -2.16
C PRO A 11 -32.79 -20.51 -1.02
N GLU A 12 -33.99 -21.10 -0.94
CA GLU A 12 -35.00 -20.82 0.07
C GLU A 12 -34.51 -21.25 1.46
N TRP A 13 -33.93 -22.44 1.58
CA TRP A 13 -33.36 -22.93 2.83
C TRP A 13 -32.19 -22.06 3.29
N ARG A 14 -31.30 -21.65 2.38
CA ARG A 14 -30.19 -20.74 2.70
C ARG A 14 -30.70 -19.38 3.18
N LYS A 15 -31.75 -18.84 2.55
CA LYS A 15 -32.39 -17.59 2.97
C LYS A 15 -33.01 -17.73 4.36
N GLN A 16 -33.76 -18.80 4.60
CA GLN A 16 -34.36 -19.09 5.90
C GLN A 16 -33.30 -19.22 7.00
N GLN A 17 -32.22 -19.98 6.77
CA GLN A 17 -31.13 -20.13 7.72
C GLN A 17 -30.38 -18.82 7.97
N SER A 18 -30.20 -18.00 6.92
CA SER A 18 -29.60 -16.67 7.04
C SER A 18 -30.46 -15.75 7.92
N GLU A 19 -31.78 -15.78 7.75
CA GLU A 19 -32.72 -15.01 8.56
C GLU A 19 -32.74 -15.46 10.02
N LEU A 20 -32.74 -16.77 10.27
CA LEU A 20 -32.72 -17.35 11.62
C LEU A 20 -31.43 -17.00 12.38
N LYS A 21 -30.28 -17.06 11.71
CA LYS A 21 -28.96 -16.78 12.32
C LYS A 21 -28.59 -15.30 12.31
N ARG A 22 -29.49 -14.43 11.85
CA ARG A 22 -29.22 -13.00 11.72
C ARG A 22 -29.03 -12.34 13.08
N THR A 23 -27.93 -11.63 13.23
CA THR A 23 -27.73 -10.70 14.35
C THR A 23 -28.79 -9.60 14.28
N LYS A 24 -29.61 -9.50 15.33
CA LYS A 24 -30.60 -8.42 15.45
C LYS A 24 -29.89 -7.15 15.92
N ILE A 25 -30.00 -6.09 15.13
CA ILE A 25 -29.47 -4.76 15.47
C ILE A 25 -30.59 -3.73 15.33
N ASP A 26 -30.41 -2.58 15.98
CA ASP A 26 -31.33 -1.45 15.81
C ASP A 26 -31.03 -0.72 14.49
N ASP A 27 -31.88 -0.96 13.50
CA ASP A 27 -31.79 -0.38 12.16
C ASP A 27 -31.95 1.15 12.17
N LYS A 28 -32.78 1.71 13.08
CA LYS A 28 -33.01 3.16 13.19
C LYS A 28 -31.79 3.84 13.78
N TRP A 29 -31.24 3.26 14.84
CA TRP A 29 -30.03 3.78 15.48
C TRP A 29 -28.83 3.74 14.53
N LEU A 30 -28.70 2.68 13.72
CA LEU A 30 -27.65 2.58 12.69
C LEU A 30 -27.78 3.71 11.67
N LYS A 31 -29.00 3.97 11.18
CA LYS A 31 -29.24 5.03 10.21
C LYS A 31 -28.84 6.40 10.77
N SER A 32 -29.28 6.72 11.99
CA SER A 32 -28.91 7.96 12.68
C SER A 32 -27.40 8.12 12.81
N LEU A 33 -26.70 7.13 13.37
CA LEU A 33 -25.25 7.19 13.53
C LEU A 33 -24.52 7.40 12.20
N TYR A 34 -24.99 6.74 11.14
CA TYR A 34 -24.35 6.87 9.85
C TYR A 34 -24.64 8.23 9.17
N GLU A 35 -25.80 8.83 9.41
CA GLU A 35 -26.14 10.20 8.98
C GLU A 35 -25.32 11.24 9.75
N ASP A 36 -25.07 11.02 11.04
CA ASP A 36 -24.23 11.85 11.91
C ASP A 36 -22.73 11.81 11.55
N GLY A 37 -22.36 11.04 10.52
CA GLY A 37 -21.00 11.02 9.99
C GLY A 37 -20.11 9.90 10.51
N TYR A 38 -20.57 9.07 11.46
CA TYR A 38 -19.80 7.93 11.95
C TYR A 38 -19.47 6.93 10.83
N THR A 39 -18.27 6.34 10.90
CA THR A 39 -17.85 5.27 9.99
C THR A 39 -18.51 3.95 10.36
N GLN A 40 -18.54 3.00 9.41
CA GLN A 40 -19.06 1.65 9.68
C GLN A 40 -18.37 0.95 10.85
N GLN A 41 -17.07 1.23 11.06
CA GLN A 41 -16.31 0.66 12.17
C GLN A 41 -16.72 1.29 13.51
N GLU A 42 -16.93 2.60 13.55
CA GLU A 42 -17.39 3.28 14.76
C GLU A 42 -18.83 2.89 15.12
N CYS A 43 -19.72 2.75 14.13
CA CYS A 43 -21.06 2.21 14.35
C CYS A 43 -21.00 0.79 14.94
N ALA A 44 -20.12 -0.06 14.40
CA ALA A 44 -19.89 -1.41 14.91
C ALA A 44 -19.42 -1.40 16.37
N ASN A 45 -18.44 -0.56 16.69
CA ASN A 45 -17.91 -0.42 18.05
C ASN A 45 -18.99 0.06 19.03
N LYS A 46 -19.80 1.07 18.64
CA LYS A 46 -20.92 1.58 19.47
C LYS A 46 -22.01 0.55 19.71
N MET A 47 -22.29 -0.29 18.72
CA MET A 47 -23.32 -1.34 18.80
C MET A 47 -22.79 -2.68 19.34
N GLY A 48 -21.49 -2.79 19.64
CA GLY A 48 -20.88 -4.04 20.12
C GLY A 48 -20.92 -5.18 19.09
N VAL A 49 -20.93 -4.88 17.80
CA VAL A 49 -20.99 -5.88 16.71
C VAL A 49 -19.79 -5.76 15.78
N SER A 50 -19.59 -6.75 14.89
CA SER A 50 -18.55 -6.64 13.87
C SER A 50 -18.94 -5.66 12.77
N ARG A 51 -17.93 -5.01 12.15
CA ARG A 51 -18.11 -4.16 10.96
C ARG A 51 -18.86 -4.87 9.82
N LYS A 52 -18.69 -6.19 9.70
CA LYS A 52 -19.37 -7.01 8.68
C LYS A 52 -20.89 -7.06 8.90
N VAL A 53 -21.34 -7.12 10.15
CA VAL A 53 -22.77 -7.07 10.51
C VAL A 53 -23.37 -5.73 10.08
N ILE A 54 -22.70 -4.61 10.40
CA ILE A 54 -23.13 -3.27 9.98
C ILE A 54 -23.21 -3.16 8.45
N TYR A 55 -22.19 -3.61 7.74
CA TYR A 55 -22.18 -3.61 6.27
C TYR A 55 -23.36 -4.38 5.66
N ASN A 56 -23.65 -5.57 6.18
CA ASN A 56 -24.77 -6.39 5.71
C ASN A 56 -26.13 -5.73 6.05
N ALA A 57 -26.24 -5.08 7.21
CA ALA A 57 -27.44 -4.35 7.59
C ALA A 57 -27.67 -3.11 6.70
N MET A 58 -26.62 -2.33 6.42
CA MET A 58 -26.70 -1.21 5.48
C MET A 58 -27.15 -1.65 4.09
N LYS A 59 -26.63 -2.77 3.58
CA LYS A 59 -27.09 -3.35 2.31
C LYS A 59 -28.58 -3.70 2.32
N ARG A 60 -29.07 -4.29 3.40
CA ARG A 60 -30.49 -4.65 3.57
C ARG A 60 -31.39 -3.41 3.64
N LEU A 61 -30.90 -2.34 4.25
CA LEU A 61 -31.61 -1.06 4.38
C LEU A 61 -31.41 -0.13 3.16
N SER A 62 -30.73 -0.60 2.11
CA SER A 62 -30.39 0.19 0.92
C SER A 62 -29.64 1.50 1.24
N ILE A 63 -28.83 1.51 2.30
CA ILE A 63 -27.98 2.65 2.67
C ILE A 63 -26.69 2.56 1.86
N SER A 64 -26.48 3.52 0.96
CA SER A 64 -25.26 3.61 0.14
C SER A 64 -24.02 3.87 1.00
N ALA A 65 -22.98 3.05 0.81
CA ALA A 65 -21.71 3.26 1.47
C ALA A 65 -21.00 4.51 0.89
N ARG A 66 -20.42 5.33 1.76
CA ARG A 66 -19.61 6.49 1.38
C ARG A 66 -18.34 6.01 0.67
N VAL A 67 -17.85 6.79 -0.29
CA VAL A 67 -16.58 6.50 -0.96
C VAL A 67 -15.46 6.52 0.09
N PRO A 68 -14.65 5.45 0.21
CA PRO A 68 -13.55 5.45 1.14
C PRO A 68 -12.57 6.59 0.85
N LYS A 69 -12.23 7.38 1.87
CA LYS A 69 -11.13 8.35 1.77
C LYS A 69 -9.83 7.58 1.59
N LYS A 70 -9.15 7.76 0.45
CA LYS A 70 -7.83 7.15 0.22
C LYS A 70 -6.81 7.81 1.16
N SER A 71 -6.12 7.00 1.96
CA SER A 71 -5.05 7.49 2.82
C SER A 71 -3.84 7.94 2.00
N ASN A 72 -2.98 8.76 2.61
CA ASN A 72 -1.68 9.06 2.05
C ASN A 72 -0.82 7.77 2.07
N GLN A 73 -0.38 7.33 0.89
CA GLN A 73 0.41 6.11 0.69
C GLN A 73 1.90 6.41 0.42
N TRP A 74 2.36 7.57 0.84
CA TRP A 74 3.74 8.03 0.62
C TRP A 74 4.59 7.86 1.88
N GLY A 75 5.86 7.51 1.69
CA GLY A 75 6.84 7.39 2.77
C GLY A 75 6.37 6.47 3.89
N GLN A 76 6.66 6.87 5.13
CA GLN A 76 6.29 6.15 6.36
C GLN A 76 4.78 5.97 6.57
N GLN A 77 3.93 6.73 5.88
CA GLN A 77 2.47 6.59 5.97
C GLN A 77 1.96 5.37 5.17
N ASN A 78 2.79 4.82 4.29
CA ASN A 78 2.50 3.58 3.61
C ASN A 78 2.76 2.38 4.54
N HIS A 79 1.76 1.54 4.78
CA HIS A 79 1.90 0.30 5.55
C HIS A 79 2.97 -0.68 4.98
N MET A 80 3.31 -0.56 3.69
CA MET A 80 4.39 -1.32 3.05
C MET A 80 5.75 -0.61 3.09
N TRP A 81 5.87 0.51 3.80
CA TRP A 81 7.13 1.22 3.96
C TRP A 81 8.10 0.39 4.80
N ARG A 82 9.22 0.03 4.19
CA ARG A 82 10.27 -0.78 4.85
C ARG A 82 11.38 0.05 5.49
N GLY A 83 11.35 1.38 5.42
CA GLY A 83 12.44 2.21 5.97
C GLY A 83 13.81 1.82 5.38
N SER A 84 14.81 1.64 6.25
CA SER A 84 16.17 1.20 5.93
C SER A 84 16.26 -0.25 5.40
N GLU A 85 15.32 -1.10 5.82
CA GLU A 85 15.21 -2.51 5.40
C GLU A 85 14.67 -2.68 3.96
N ALA A 86 14.44 -1.58 3.25
CA ALA A 86 14.05 -1.64 1.85
C ALA A 86 15.20 -2.20 0.99
N ASN A 87 14.87 -3.04 0.01
CA ASN A 87 15.86 -3.49 -0.95
C ASN A 87 16.42 -2.33 -1.80
N LEU A 88 17.56 -2.57 -2.44
CA LEU A 88 18.28 -1.57 -3.22
C LEU A 88 17.43 -0.93 -4.33
N THR A 89 16.60 -1.73 -5.00
CA THR A 89 15.67 -1.24 -6.04
C THR A 89 14.64 -0.26 -5.48
N CYS A 90 14.10 -0.54 -4.30
CA CYS A 90 13.20 0.36 -3.59
C CYS A 90 13.91 1.64 -3.15
N LYS A 91 15.15 1.55 -2.67
CA LYS A 91 15.96 2.72 -2.32
C LYS A 91 16.22 3.62 -3.54
N HIS A 92 16.64 3.04 -4.67
CA HIS A 92 16.77 3.78 -5.94
C HIS A 92 15.45 4.39 -6.41
N ARG A 93 14.31 3.69 -6.27
CA ARG A 93 13.01 4.26 -6.62
C ARG A 93 12.65 5.49 -5.78
N ARG A 94 13.03 5.52 -4.50
CA ARG A 94 12.85 6.71 -3.65
C ARG A 94 13.70 7.86 -4.17
N LEU A 95 14.95 7.57 -4.52
CA LEU A 95 15.88 8.54 -5.08
C LEU A 95 15.39 9.13 -6.41
N TYR A 96 14.95 8.30 -7.35
CA TYR A 96 14.36 8.76 -8.62
C TYR A 96 13.10 9.60 -8.43
N ARG A 97 12.30 9.33 -7.40
CA ARG A 97 11.13 10.16 -7.08
C ARG A 97 11.50 11.50 -6.47
N ALA A 98 12.56 11.54 -5.66
CA ALA A 98 13.02 12.76 -5.00
C ALA A 98 13.79 13.70 -5.95
N PHE A 99 14.64 13.15 -6.82
CA PHE A 99 15.56 13.93 -7.65
C PHE A 99 15.39 13.74 -9.16
N GLY A 100 14.50 12.85 -9.59
CA GLY A 100 14.31 12.53 -10.99
C GLY A 100 15.35 11.55 -11.56
N GLN A 101 15.22 11.31 -12.87
CA GLN A 101 16.20 10.55 -13.64
C GLN A 101 17.42 11.45 -13.93
N PRO A 102 18.66 10.96 -13.70
CA PRO A 102 19.84 11.74 -14.02
C PRO A 102 20.00 11.87 -15.54
N SER A 103 20.43 13.05 -15.99
CA SER A 103 20.64 13.38 -17.41
C SER A 103 22.03 13.95 -17.71
N LYS A 104 22.88 14.06 -16.69
CA LYS A 104 24.25 14.60 -16.76
C LYS A 104 25.14 13.89 -15.75
N CYS A 105 26.41 13.73 -16.08
CA CYS A 105 27.43 13.22 -15.18
C CYS A 105 28.09 14.38 -14.41
N ASP A 106 28.11 14.29 -13.08
CA ASP A 106 28.78 15.28 -12.22
C ASP A 106 30.31 15.05 -12.14
N VAL A 107 30.81 13.91 -12.64
CA VAL A 107 32.25 13.56 -12.61
C VAL A 107 32.97 14.05 -13.87
N CYS A 108 32.48 13.67 -15.05
CA CYS A 108 33.10 14.05 -16.33
C CYS A 108 32.35 15.19 -17.05
N GLY A 109 31.24 15.68 -16.49
CA GLY A 109 30.47 16.79 -17.05
C GLY A 109 29.59 16.45 -18.27
N THR A 110 29.71 15.25 -18.86
CA THR A 110 28.94 14.87 -20.05
C THR A 110 27.43 14.88 -19.80
N ASP A 111 26.68 15.42 -20.75
CA ASP A 111 25.22 15.49 -20.82
C ASP A 111 24.69 14.95 -22.16
N ASP A 112 25.51 14.15 -22.85
CA ASP A 112 25.18 13.46 -24.08
C ASP A 112 23.92 12.60 -23.89
N LYS A 113 22.89 12.90 -24.68
CA LYS A 113 21.58 12.22 -24.66
C LYS A 113 21.66 10.75 -25.07
N ASN A 114 22.73 10.34 -25.76
CA ASN A 114 22.95 8.95 -26.17
C ASN A 114 23.55 8.09 -25.05
N LYS A 115 23.97 8.69 -23.93
CA LYS A 115 24.52 7.97 -22.79
C LYS A 115 23.46 7.72 -21.73
N SER A 116 23.62 6.61 -21.00
CA SER A 116 22.85 6.34 -19.80
C SER A 116 23.55 6.90 -18.57
N TYR A 117 22.75 7.48 -17.68
CA TYR A 117 23.17 8.01 -16.40
C TYR A 117 22.43 7.26 -15.30
N ASP A 118 23.12 7.02 -14.20
CA ASP A 118 22.59 6.36 -13.02
C ASP A 118 22.98 7.17 -11.77
N TRP A 119 22.24 6.99 -10.68
CA TRP A 119 22.65 7.50 -9.38
C TRP A 119 23.64 6.52 -8.74
N ALA A 120 24.89 6.92 -8.63
CA ALA A 120 25.95 6.14 -8.02
C ALA A 120 26.05 6.46 -6.53
N ASN A 121 26.02 5.45 -5.68
CA ASN A 121 26.21 5.63 -4.24
C ASN A 121 27.72 5.77 -3.91
N LEU A 122 28.06 6.75 -3.08
CA LEU A 122 29.45 7.12 -2.81
C LEU A 122 30.05 6.31 -1.65
N THR A 123 29.38 6.25 -0.49
CA THR A 123 30.00 5.69 0.75
C THR A 123 29.45 4.34 1.19
N GLY A 124 28.42 3.83 0.52
CA GLY A 124 27.69 2.61 0.87
C GLY A 124 26.43 2.90 1.69
N ASN A 125 26.16 4.16 2.02
CA ASN A 125 24.99 4.56 2.79
C ASN A 125 23.79 4.77 1.86
N TYR A 126 23.13 3.67 1.49
CA TYR A 126 21.96 3.72 0.60
C TYR A 126 20.70 4.37 1.21
N ASP A 127 20.71 4.69 2.50
CA ASP A 127 19.59 5.33 3.19
C ASP A 127 19.66 6.86 3.15
N ASP A 128 20.85 7.43 2.91
CA ASP A 128 21.03 8.86 2.72
C ASP A 128 20.93 9.23 1.23
N PRO A 129 19.87 9.93 0.80
CA PRO A 129 19.75 10.33 -0.59
C PRO A 129 20.84 11.33 -1.06
N LEU A 130 21.53 11.99 -0.12
CA LEU A 130 22.66 12.89 -0.41
C LEU A 130 23.99 12.15 -0.60
N ASP A 131 24.05 10.87 -0.24
CA ASP A 131 25.21 9.99 -0.50
C ASP A 131 25.25 9.46 -1.94
N PHE A 132 24.44 10.03 -2.83
CA PHE A 132 24.39 9.66 -4.24
C PHE A 132 24.90 10.80 -5.13
N ARG A 133 25.51 10.44 -6.25
CA ARG A 133 25.96 11.37 -7.28
C ARG A 133 25.51 10.90 -8.66
N ARG A 134 25.20 11.83 -9.56
CA ARG A 134 24.84 11.49 -10.94
C ARG A 134 26.10 11.13 -11.71
N MET A 135 26.14 9.93 -12.27
CA MET A 135 27.27 9.48 -13.06
C MET A 135 26.81 8.83 -14.36
N CYS A 136 27.54 9.04 -15.44
CA CYS A 136 27.41 8.19 -16.62
C CYS A 136 27.95 6.78 -16.28
N ARG A 137 27.45 5.76 -16.97
CA ARG A 137 27.83 4.35 -16.69
C ARG A 137 29.33 4.08 -16.74
N SER A 138 30.09 4.79 -17.57
CA SER A 138 31.55 4.65 -17.63
C SER A 138 32.22 5.16 -16.36
N CYS A 139 31.87 6.37 -15.91
CA CYS A 139 32.38 6.94 -14.65
C CYS A 139 31.94 6.11 -13.44
N HIS A 140 30.69 5.65 -13.42
CA HIS A 140 30.16 4.81 -12.35
C HIS A 140 30.95 3.50 -12.24
N ARG A 141 31.14 2.78 -13.35
CA ARG A 141 31.93 1.54 -13.36
C ARG A 141 33.38 1.78 -12.94
N HIS A 142 34.00 2.87 -13.39
CA HIS A 142 35.35 3.22 -12.99
C HIS A 142 35.45 3.47 -11.48
N TYR A 143 34.47 4.19 -10.92
CA TYR A 143 34.36 4.45 -9.49
C TYR A 143 34.26 3.14 -8.69
N ASP A 144 33.33 2.27 -9.05
CA ASP A 144 33.10 0.98 -8.37
C ASP A 144 34.33 0.06 -8.44
N ASN A 145 34.97 -0.01 -9.61
CA ASN A 145 36.18 -0.81 -9.81
C ASN A 145 37.38 -0.30 -9.01
N ASN A 146 37.50 1.01 -8.82
CA ASN A 146 38.56 1.56 -7.99
C ASN A 146 38.28 1.34 -6.51
N ARG A 147 37.00 1.34 -6.12
CA ARG A 147 36.57 1.08 -4.76
C ARG A 147 36.83 -0.36 -4.31
N THR A 148 36.64 -1.33 -5.20
CA THR A 148 36.95 -2.74 -4.90
C THR A 148 38.45 -3.00 -4.74
N LYS A 149 39.30 -2.32 -5.54
CA LYS A 149 40.76 -2.47 -5.47
C LYS A 149 41.38 -1.97 -4.16
N CYS A 150 40.72 -1.06 -3.43
CA CYS A 150 41.23 -0.53 -2.16
C CYS A 150 40.79 -1.34 -0.92
N ILE A 151 39.91 -2.35 -1.08
CA ILE A 151 39.36 -3.13 0.03
C ILE A 151 40.04 -4.51 0.15
N THR A 152 40.69 -4.99 -0.91
CA THR A 152 41.51 -6.20 -0.89
C THR A 152 42.95 -5.86 -0.46
N PRO A 153 43.47 -6.44 0.64
CA PRO A 153 44.87 -6.28 1.05
C PRO A 153 45.84 -6.90 0.05
#